data_AF-A0A958EF06-F1
#
_entry.id   AF-A0A958EF06-F1
#
_cell.length_a   1.000
_cell.length_b   1.000
_cell.length_c   1.000
_cell.angle_alpha   90.00
_cell.angle_beta   90.00
_cell.angle_gamma   90.00
#
_symmetry.space_group_name_H-M   'P 1'
#
loop_
_entity.id
_entity.type
_entity.pdbx_description
1 polymer ?
#
loop_
_entity_poly.entity_id
_entity_poly.type
_entity_poly.pdbx_seq_one_letter_code
_entity_poly.pdbx_strand_id
1 'polypeptide(L)'
;MEIFDPKLTPKMKAAREKLDAHVREMVAWHFDPQTGCPFWLEYAENLDFDPRREIGGYDDLKILGPFQDEWLRGGPVRRWVPKGLAGKPVYIFETGGSTGIPKSRINIEDFQTDYELFSETLSDETFPKGSDWLMLGPSGPRRLRLAVEHLAQHRGGITFMVDLDPRWVNKLIKRGEHQELQAYKDHVIDQALKILRAHDSIRCIFTTPKLLEALCEKISLPKYGITGIFCGGTEMNAQFHRFAREELVPG
;
A
#
# COMPACT_ATOMS: atom_id res chain seq x y z
N MET A 1 -23.97 -27.76 14.81
CA MET A 1 -23.77 -28.68 13.66
C MET A 1 -23.14 -27.83 12.57
N GLU A 2 -21.81 -27.79 12.51
CA GLU A 2 -21.09 -26.96 11.54
C GLU A 2 -21.36 -27.51 10.15
N ILE A 3 -22.01 -26.67 9.32
CA ILE A 3 -22.22 -26.93 7.91
C ILE A 3 -20.86 -26.68 7.22
N PHE A 4 -19.94 -27.63 7.32
CA PHE A 4 -18.74 -27.62 6.50
C PHE A 4 -19.12 -28.12 5.11
N ASP A 5 -19.09 -27.23 4.11
CA ASP A 5 -19.21 -27.61 2.71
C ASP A 5 -18.09 -28.63 2.40
N PRO A 6 -18.42 -29.88 2.04
CA PRO A 6 -17.42 -30.92 1.78
C PRO A 6 -16.49 -30.59 0.60
N LYS A 7 -16.83 -29.60 -0.24
CA LYS A 7 -15.95 -29.06 -1.29
C LYS A 7 -14.95 -28.03 -0.79
N LEU A 8 -15.17 -27.44 0.38
CA LEU A 8 -14.27 -26.45 0.98
C LEU A 8 -13.02 -27.12 1.56
N THR A 9 -13.18 -28.29 2.20
CA THR A 9 -12.09 -28.97 2.91
C THR A 9 -10.87 -29.30 2.01
N PRO A 10 -11.05 -29.87 0.79
CA PRO A 10 -9.92 -30.10 -0.10
C PRO A 10 -9.25 -28.81 -0.59
N LYS A 11 -10.03 -27.75 -0.85
CA LYS A 11 -9.49 -26.44 -1.26
C LYS A 11 -8.68 -25.78 -0.15
N MET A 12 -9.17 -25.84 1.08
CA MET A 12 -8.47 -25.33 2.26
C MET A 12 -7.15 -26.08 2.46
N LYS A 13 -7.16 -27.40 2.32
CA LYS A 13 -5.94 -28.22 2.42
C LYS A 13 -4.92 -27.86 1.33
N ALA A 14 -5.34 -27.78 0.07
CA ALA A 14 -4.45 -27.42 -1.03
C ALA A 14 -3.89 -25.98 -0.88
N ALA A 15 -4.71 -25.03 -0.42
CA ALA A 15 -4.26 -23.67 -0.14
C ALA A 15 -3.21 -23.65 0.99
N ARG A 16 -3.42 -24.45 2.05
CA ARG A 16 -2.47 -24.60 3.15
C ARG A 16 -1.14 -25.22 2.69
N GLU A 17 -1.20 -26.27 1.89
CA GLU A 17 0.01 -26.91 1.33
C GLU A 17 0.82 -25.94 0.46
N LYS A 18 0.14 -25.12 -0.36
CA LYS A 18 0.78 -24.07 -1.17
C LYS A 18 1.43 -22.99 -0.29
N LEU A 19 0.73 -22.55 0.76
CA LEU A 19 1.25 -21.56 1.70
C LEU A 19 2.50 -22.10 2.42
N ASP A 20 2.43 -23.32 2.96
CA ASP A 20 3.54 -23.93 3.68
C ASP A 20 4.75 -24.18 2.76
N ALA A 21 4.53 -24.53 1.49
CA ALA A 21 5.60 -24.63 0.49
C ALA A 21 6.27 -23.28 0.23
N HIS A 22 5.48 -22.21 0.06
CA HIS A 22 6.01 -20.87 -0.14
C HIS A 22 6.77 -20.36 1.10
N VAL A 23 6.28 -20.65 2.32
CA VAL A 23 7.00 -20.31 3.56
C VAL A 23 8.38 -20.95 3.59
N ARG A 24 8.49 -22.25 3.30
CA ARG A 24 9.79 -22.95 3.26
C ARG A 24 10.74 -22.32 2.24
N GLU A 25 10.23 -21.98 1.06
CA GLU A 25 11.00 -21.30 0.01
C GLU A 25 11.54 -19.94 0.49
N MET A 26 10.68 -19.10 1.07
CA MET A 26 11.07 -17.76 1.52
C MET A 26 12.02 -17.79 2.71
N VAL A 27 11.82 -18.72 3.66
CA VAL A 27 12.74 -18.92 4.78
C VAL A 27 14.10 -19.39 4.25
N ALA A 28 14.13 -20.37 3.35
CA ALA A 28 15.38 -20.82 2.72
C ALA A 28 16.10 -19.65 2.04
N TRP A 29 15.38 -18.83 1.27
CA TRP A 29 15.94 -17.67 0.58
C TRP A 29 16.48 -16.58 1.53
N HIS A 30 15.73 -16.22 2.57
CA HIS A 30 16.11 -15.12 3.47
C HIS A 30 17.25 -15.47 4.43
N PHE A 31 17.40 -16.75 4.77
CA PHE A 31 18.44 -17.25 5.69
C PHE A 31 19.60 -17.97 4.98
N ASP A 32 19.63 -18.01 3.64
CA ASP A 32 20.80 -18.48 2.89
C ASP A 32 21.87 -17.37 2.79
N PRO A 33 23.15 -17.65 3.14
CA PRO A 33 24.23 -16.66 3.09
C PRO A 33 24.47 -16.01 1.72
N GLN A 34 24.06 -16.64 0.62
CA GLN A 34 24.22 -16.16 -0.76
C GLN A 34 23.07 -15.24 -1.19
N THR A 35 21.86 -15.42 -0.66
CA THR A 35 20.66 -14.69 -1.12
C THR A 35 20.09 -13.74 -0.08
N GLY A 36 20.22 -14.06 1.21
CA GLY A 36 19.68 -13.32 2.34
C GLY A 36 20.20 -11.88 2.46
N CYS A 37 19.50 -11.06 3.25
CA CYS A 37 19.98 -9.72 3.58
C CYS A 37 20.85 -9.75 4.84
N PRO A 38 21.83 -8.83 4.98
CA PRO A 38 22.70 -8.78 6.16
C PRO A 38 21.94 -8.85 7.49
N PHE A 39 20.84 -8.11 7.63
CA PHE A 39 20.05 -8.11 8.87
C PHE A 39 19.56 -9.50 9.29
N TRP A 40 18.95 -10.26 8.38
CA TRP A 40 18.39 -11.58 8.73
C TRP A 40 19.47 -12.63 8.94
N LEU A 41 20.62 -12.51 8.26
CA LEU A 41 21.77 -13.38 8.47
C LEU A 41 22.39 -13.14 9.85
N GLU A 42 22.62 -11.88 10.23
CA GLU A 42 23.09 -11.50 11.58
C GLU A 42 22.08 -11.89 12.66
N TYR A 43 20.76 -11.76 12.39
CA TYR A 43 19.72 -12.22 13.30
C TYR A 43 19.82 -13.72 13.57
N ALA A 44 20.05 -14.55 12.53
CA ALA A 44 20.16 -15.99 12.66
C ALA A 44 21.37 -16.46 13.47
N GLU A 45 22.48 -15.70 13.47
CA GLU A 45 23.65 -16.00 14.31
C GLU A 45 23.34 -15.96 15.82
N ASN A 46 22.27 -15.28 16.21
CA ASN A 46 21.82 -15.17 17.60
C ASN A 46 20.74 -16.21 17.98
N LEU A 47 20.40 -17.13 17.08
CA LEU A 47 19.44 -18.20 17.34
C LEU A 47 20.16 -19.50 17.71
N ASP A 48 19.59 -20.25 18.65
CA ASP A 48 20.06 -21.59 19.01
C ASP A 48 19.66 -22.68 17.99
N PHE A 49 19.03 -22.29 16.88
CA PHE A 49 18.51 -23.19 15.85
C PHE A 49 18.65 -22.58 14.45
N ASP A 50 18.59 -23.42 13.41
CA ASP A 50 18.57 -22.98 12.01
C ASP A 50 17.11 -22.81 11.53
N PRO A 51 16.64 -21.59 11.23
CA PRO A 51 15.26 -21.35 10.77
C PRO A 51 14.87 -22.19 9.55
N ARG A 52 15.82 -22.51 8.68
CA ARG A 52 15.58 -23.28 7.45
C ARG A 52 15.26 -24.74 7.74
N ARG A 53 15.63 -25.23 8.93
CA ARG A 53 15.36 -26.60 9.40
C ARG A 53 14.11 -26.68 10.26
N GLU A 54 13.89 -25.68 11.10
CA GLU A 54 12.80 -25.69 12.10
C GLU A 54 11.47 -25.12 11.57
N ILE A 55 11.49 -24.27 10.53
CA ILE A 55 10.26 -23.68 9.98
C ILE A 55 9.74 -24.57 8.83
N GLY A 56 8.80 -25.45 9.16
CA GLY A 56 8.16 -26.36 8.22
C GLY A 56 6.94 -25.77 7.51
N GLY A 57 6.27 -24.78 8.11
CA GLY A 57 5.11 -24.11 7.53
C GLY A 57 4.76 -22.79 8.21
N TYR A 58 3.62 -22.23 7.84
CA TYR A 58 3.19 -20.90 8.30
C TYR A 58 3.09 -20.78 9.83
N ASP A 59 2.55 -21.82 10.49
CA ASP A 59 2.37 -21.80 11.94
C ASP A 59 3.70 -21.81 12.72
N ASP A 60 4.79 -22.25 12.08
CA ASP A 60 6.12 -22.31 12.69
C ASP A 60 6.82 -20.95 12.66
N LEU A 61 6.39 -20.00 11.83
CA LEU A 61 6.97 -18.64 11.77
C LEU A 61 6.98 -17.95 13.14
N LYS A 62 6.06 -18.31 14.04
CA LYS A 62 5.99 -17.79 15.42
C LYS A 62 7.26 -18.03 16.23
N ILE A 63 8.11 -19.00 15.87
CA ILE A 63 9.37 -19.27 16.57
C ILE A 63 10.37 -18.12 16.44
N LEU A 64 10.24 -17.29 15.41
CA LEU A 64 11.05 -16.06 15.21
C LEU A 64 10.61 -14.92 16.16
N GLY A 65 9.52 -15.11 16.90
CA GLY A 65 8.97 -14.09 17.78
C GLY A 65 8.41 -12.87 17.05
N PRO A 66 8.01 -11.83 17.79
CA PRO A 66 7.46 -10.61 17.22
C PRO A 66 8.53 -9.76 16.52
N PHE A 67 8.23 -9.30 15.31
CA PHE A 67 9.04 -8.31 14.61
C PHE A 67 9.05 -6.98 15.38
N GLN A 68 10.24 -6.42 15.64
CA GLN A 68 10.36 -5.14 16.33
C GLN A 68 10.37 -4.00 15.32
N ASP A 69 9.32 -3.16 15.34
CA ASP A 69 9.20 -2.08 14.37
C ASP A 69 10.31 -1.02 14.50
N GLU A 70 10.93 -0.92 15.68
CA GLU A 70 12.08 -0.06 15.96
C GLU A 70 13.32 -0.43 15.14
N TRP A 71 13.44 -1.69 14.68
CA TRP A 71 14.52 -2.10 13.77
C TRP A 71 14.51 -1.34 12.43
N LEU A 72 13.35 -0.79 12.05
CA LEU A 72 13.20 0.01 10.84
C LEU A 72 13.59 1.48 11.04
N ARG A 73 13.99 1.89 12.24
CA ARG A 73 14.41 3.27 12.51
C ARG A 73 15.93 3.41 12.45
N GLY A 74 16.38 4.37 11.64
CA GLY A 74 17.79 4.73 11.52
C GLY A 74 18.69 3.60 11.00
N GLY A 75 19.99 3.76 11.20
CA GLY A 75 21.02 2.81 10.77
C GLY A 75 21.23 2.74 9.25
N PRO A 76 22.20 1.92 8.79
CA PRO A 76 22.46 1.73 7.37
C PRO A 76 21.34 0.91 6.73
N VAL A 77 20.45 1.59 5.99
CA VAL A 77 19.30 0.95 5.32
C VAL A 77 19.71 -0.19 4.36
N ARG A 78 20.94 -0.15 3.83
CA ARG A 78 21.49 -1.21 2.98
C ARG A 78 21.54 -2.59 3.64
N ARG A 79 21.51 -2.70 4.98
CA ARG A 79 21.45 -3.99 5.69
C ARG A 79 20.20 -4.81 5.36
N TRP A 80 19.16 -4.15 4.84
CA TRP A 80 17.92 -4.81 4.45
C TRP A 80 17.96 -5.34 3.02
N VAL A 81 18.95 -4.97 2.20
CA VAL A 81 19.03 -5.37 0.79
C VAL A 81 19.49 -6.83 0.69
N PRO A 82 18.68 -7.76 0.16
CA PRO A 82 19.09 -9.14 -0.02
C PRO A 82 20.23 -9.25 -1.05
N LYS A 83 21.26 -10.05 -0.76
CA LYS A 83 22.38 -10.28 -1.68
C LYS A 83 21.90 -10.87 -3.02
N GLY A 84 20.87 -11.71 -2.99
CA GLY A 84 20.28 -12.31 -4.19
C GLY A 84 19.58 -11.31 -5.11
N LEU A 85 19.35 -10.08 -4.64
CA LEU A 85 18.78 -8.98 -5.43
C LEU A 85 19.78 -7.83 -5.62
N ALA A 86 21.07 -8.09 -5.39
CA ALA A 86 22.12 -7.08 -5.60
C ALA A 86 22.10 -6.54 -7.03
N GLY A 87 22.29 -5.23 -7.18
CA GLY A 87 22.27 -4.55 -8.47
C GLY A 87 20.88 -4.14 -8.97
N LYS A 88 19.79 -4.65 -8.37
CA LYS A 88 18.44 -4.14 -8.67
C LYS A 88 18.21 -2.75 -8.06
N PRO A 89 17.39 -1.89 -8.70
CA PRO A 89 16.97 -0.63 -8.10
C PRO A 89 16.29 -0.83 -6.74
N VAL A 90 16.71 -0.05 -5.74
CA VAL A 90 16.16 -0.09 -4.39
C VAL A 90 15.44 1.22 -4.11
N TYR A 91 14.16 1.13 -3.75
CA TYR A 91 13.34 2.27 -3.35
C TYR A 91 13.21 2.32 -1.82
N ILE A 92 12.98 3.51 -1.27
CA ILE A 92 12.72 3.72 0.15
C ILE A 92 11.30 4.26 0.34
N PHE A 93 10.56 3.62 1.23
CA PHE A 93 9.28 4.11 1.73
C PHE A 93 9.33 4.35 3.22
N GLU A 94 8.73 5.46 3.66
CA GLU A 94 8.75 5.88 5.04
C GLU A 94 7.36 5.97 5.65
N THR A 95 7.32 5.69 6.94
CA THR A 95 6.14 6.01 7.77
C THR A 95 6.08 7.51 8.08
N GLY A 96 4.99 7.94 8.70
CA GLY A 96 4.73 9.37 8.96
C GLY A 96 5.70 10.05 9.91
N GLY A 97 6.51 9.30 10.67
CA GLY A 97 7.44 9.89 11.63
C GLY A 97 6.75 10.64 12.79
N SER A 98 5.47 10.34 13.06
CA SER A 98 4.70 11.03 14.09
C SER A 98 5.27 10.81 15.51
N THR A 99 6.09 9.77 15.70
CA THR A 99 6.70 9.37 16.97
C THR A 99 8.24 9.47 16.98
N GLY A 100 8.86 10.18 16.04
CA GLY A 100 10.32 10.33 15.96
C GLY A 100 10.88 10.01 14.57
N ILE A 101 12.07 9.41 14.51
CA ILE A 101 12.73 9.02 13.25
C ILE A 101 11.78 8.14 12.42
N PRO A 102 11.43 8.49 11.18
CA PRO A 102 10.56 7.65 10.36
C PRO A 102 11.10 6.23 10.21
N LYS A 103 10.21 5.24 10.33
CA LYS A 103 10.52 3.86 9.95
C LYS A 103 10.69 3.79 8.44
N SER A 104 11.81 3.25 7.99
CA SER A 104 12.20 3.11 6.57
C SER A 104 12.11 1.65 6.13
N ARG A 105 11.35 1.38 5.06
CA ARG A 105 11.25 0.07 4.42
C ARG A 105 11.87 0.16 3.04
N ILE A 106 12.81 -0.74 2.73
CA ILE A 106 13.27 -0.89 1.35
C ILE A 106 12.20 -1.55 0.49
N ASN A 107 12.28 -1.35 -0.82
CA ASN A 107 11.44 -2.01 -1.78
C ASN A 107 12.23 -2.31 -3.06
N ILE A 108 12.08 -3.53 -3.58
CA ILE A 108 12.69 -3.98 -4.82
C ILE A 108 11.58 -4.72 -5.58
N GLU A 109 11.05 -4.10 -6.64
CA GLU A 109 9.97 -4.63 -7.51
C GLU A 109 8.64 -4.97 -6.80
N ASP A 110 8.54 -4.85 -5.47
CA ASP A 110 7.39 -5.31 -4.69
C ASP A 110 6.12 -4.51 -4.97
N PHE A 111 6.21 -3.18 -5.13
CA PHE A 111 4.99 -2.43 -5.45
C PHE A 111 4.54 -2.66 -6.89
N GLN A 112 5.47 -2.95 -7.81
CA GLN A 112 5.15 -3.29 -9.18
C GLN A 112 4.40 -4.61 -9.23
N THR A 113 5.00 -5.69 -8.72
CA THR A 113 4.37 -7.02 -8.68
C THR A 113 3.02 -7.00 -7.97
N ASP A 114 2.93 -6.37 -6.80
CA ASP A 114 1.69 -6.28 -6.02
C ASP A 114 0.58 -5.56 -6.80
N TYR A 115 0.90 -4.46 -7.49
CA TYR A 115 -0.11 -3.68 -8.20
C TYR A 115 -0.44 -4.23 -9.59
N GLU A 116 0.46 -5.00 -10.21
CA GLU A 116 0.16 -5.80 -11.40
C GLU A 116 -0.85 -6.90 -11.07
N LEU A 117 -0.62 -7.65 -9.99
CA LEU A 117 -1.58 -8.66 -9.50
C LEU A 117 -2.90 -8.01 -9.09
N PHE A 118 -2.85 -6.87 -8.38
CA PHE A 118 -4.06 -6.13 -8.02
C PHE A 118 -4.84 -5.68 -9.25
N SER A 119 -4.16 -5.30 -10.34
CA SER A 119 -4.79 -4.91 -11.61
C SER A 119 -5.70 -5.99 -12.17
N GLU A 120 -5.38 -7.27 -11.96
CA GLU A 120 -6.20 -8.42 -12.40
C GLU A 120 -7.56 -8.49 -11.67
N THR A 121 -7.66 -7.86 -10.50
CA THR A 121 -8.89 -7.83 -9.68
C THR A 121 -9.80 -6.64 -10.02
N LEU A 122 -9.29 -5.66 -10.78
CA LEU A 122 -10.04 -4.47 -11.15
C LEU A 122 -10.91 -4.72 -12.38
N SER A 123 -12.19 -4.34 -12.30
CA SER A 123 -13.09 -4.40 -13.45
C SER A 123 -12.67 -3.40 -14.53
N ASP A 124 -12.68 -3.84 -15.79
CA ASP A 124 -12.44 -2.97 -16.94
C ASP A 124 -13.62 -2.00 -17.20
N GLU A 125 -14.79 -2.23 -16.59
CA GLU A 125 -15.93 -1.30 -16.67
C GLU A 125 -15.71 -0.06 -15.78
N THR A 126 -15.28 -0.27 -14.53
CA THR A 126 -15.08 0.81 -13.56
C THR A 126 -13.66 1.37 -13.58
N PHE A 127 -12.66 0.56 -13.90
CA PHE A 127 -11.27 0.97 -14.08
C PHE A 127 -10.78 0.67 -15.51
N PRO A 128 -11.27 1.38 -16.55
CA PRO A 128 -10.94 1.06 -17.94
C PRO A 128 -9.44 1.03 -18.22
N LYS A 129 -9.00 0.10 -19.07
CA LYS A 129 -7.64 0.13 -19.61
C LYS A 129 -7.45 1.42 -20.44
N GLY A 130 -6.26 2.00 -20.40
CA GLY A 130 -5.93 3.25 -21.08
C GLY A 130 -6.49 4.51 -20.41
N SER A 131 -7.27 4.40 -19.33
CA SER A 131 -7.78 5.59 -18.63
C SER A 131 -6.69 6.27 -17.82
N ASP A 132 -6.73 7.60 -17.76
CA ASP A 132 -5.86 8.35 -16.85
C ASP A 132 -6.40 8.37 -15.42
N TRP A 133 -5.48 8.58 -14.47
CA TRP A 133 -5.72 8.49 -13.04
C TRP A 133 -5.34 9.80 -12.35
N LEU A 134 -6.06 10.13 -11.28
CA LEU A 134 -5.64 11.13 -10.30
C LEU A 134 -5.23 10.45 -9.00
N MET A 135 -3.99 10.67 -8.57
CA MET A 135 -3.52 10.34 -7.23
C MET A 135 -3.79 11.54 -6.31
N LEU A 136 -4.92 11.51 -5.61
CA LEU A 136 -5.31 12.47 -4.57
C LEU A 136 -4.88 11.96 -3.20
N GLY A 137 -3.58 12.04 -2.91
CA GLY A 137 -3.06 11.54 -1.66
C GLY A 137 -1.61 11.94 -1.39
N PRO A 138 -1.01 11.40 -0.31
CA PRO A 138 0.35 11.72 0.07
C PRO A 138 1.40 11.43 -1.01
N SER A 139 2.22 12.43 -1.30
CA SER A 139 3.35 12.33 -2.23
C SER A 139 4.67 11.96 -1.51
N GLY A 140 5.82 12.16 -2.16
CA GLY A 140 7.15 11.99 -1.55
C GLY A 140 7.48 10.54 -1.16
N PRO A 141 7.83 10.26 0.13
CA PRO A 141 8.40 8.98 0.57
C PRO A 141 7.34 7.86 0.75
N ARG A 142 6.19 7.96 0.08
CA ARG A 142 5.03 7.09 0.29
C ARG A 142 4.92 6.06 -0.81
N ARG A 143 4.72 4.80 -0.42
CA ARG A 143 4.54 3.67 -1.37
C ARG A 143 3.45 3.94 -2.39
N LEU A 144 2.30 4.43 -1.93
CA LEU A 144 1.10 4.60 -2.76
C LEU A 144 1.30 5.55 -3.93
N ARG A 145 2.19 6.55 -3.82
CA ARG A 145 2.52 7.44 -4.94
C ARG A 145 3.03 6.66 -6.14
N LEU A 146 4.06 5.82 -5.94
CA LEU A 146 4.64 5.00 -7.01
C LEU A 146 3.74 3.83 -7.40
N ALA A 147 3.01 3.26 -6.44
CA ALA A 147 2.19 2.09 -6.69
C ALA A 147 0.96 2.41 -7.56
N VAL A 148 0.26 3.52 -7.27
CA VAL A 148 -0.86 4.00 -8.10
C VAL A 148 -0.37 4.44 -9.48
N GLU A 149 0.77 5.14 -9.53
CA GLU A 149 1.40 5.54 -10.79
C GLU A 149 1.71 4.33 -11.68
N HIS A 150 2.35 3.30 -11.11
CA HIS A 150 2.64 2.06 -11.81
C HIS A 150 1.38 1.31 -12.25
N LEU A 151 0.34 1.25 -11.40
CA LEU A 151 -0.92 0.61 -11.75
C LEU A 151 -1.58 1.26 -12.97
N ALA A 152 -1.63 2.60 -13.00
CA ALA A 152 -2.15 3.30 -14.16
C ALA A 152 -1.33 2.97 -15.42
N GLN A 153 0.00 3.04 -15.33
CA GLN A 153 0.91 2.74 -16.44
C GLN A 153 0.77 1.29 -16.94
N HIS A 154 0.73 0.33 -16.02
CA HIS A 154 0.51 -1.08 -16.34
C HIS A 154 -0.85 -1.31 -17.01
N ARG A 155 -1.85 -0.49 -16.68
CA ARG A 155 -3.17 -0.49 -17.35
C ARG A 155 -3.23 0.40 -18.59
N GLY A 156 -2.12 1.03 -18.99
CA GLY A 156 -1.99 1.84 -20.21
C GLY A 156 -2.34 3.32 -20.07
N GLY A 157 -2.52 3.83 -18.85
CA GLY A 157 -2.87 5.23 -18.57
C GLY A 157 -1.75 6.03 -17.93
N ILE A 158 -2.01 7.33 -17.73
CA ILE A 158 -1.11 8.29 -17.07
C ILE A 158 -1.66 8.63 -15.69
N THR A 159 -0.79 8.87 -14.71
CA THR A 159 -1.21 9.36 -13.37
C THR A 159 -0.83 10.81 -13.17
N PHE A 160 -1.82 11.63 -12.86
CA PHE A 160 -1.68 12.98 -12.36
C PHE A 160 -1.62 12.96 -10.82
N MET A 161 -0.91 13.91 -10.22
CA MET A 161 -0.70 13.94 -8.76
C MET A 161 -0.94 15.33 -8.18
N VAL A 162 -1.27 15.36 -6.90
CA VAL A 162 -1.26 16.59 -6.09
C VAL A 162 -0.06 16.60 -5.15
N ASP A 163 0.30 17.78 -4.67
CA ASP A 163 1.24 17.95 -3.56
C ASP A 163 0.48 17.88 -2.24
N LEU A 164 0.77 16.83 -1.46
CA LEU A 164 0.19 16.61 -0.14
C LEU A 164 1.25 16.07 0.83
N ASP A 165 1.58 16.88 1.83
CA ASP A 165 2.45 16.52 2.95
C ASP A 165 1.62 16.12 4.19
N PRO A 166 1.44 14.82 4.45
CA PRO A 166 0.73 14.36 5.65
C PRO A 166 1.53 14.60 6.94
N ARG A 167 2.85 14.86 6.88
CA ARG A 167 3.64 15.19 8.08
C ARG A 167 3.29 16.58 8.57
N TRP A 168 3.05 17.52 7.65
CA TRP A 168 2.53 18.85 8.00
C TRP A 168 1.12 18.76 8.60
N VAL A 169 0.22 18.01 7.96
CA VAL A 169 -1.14 17.75 8.47
C VAL A 169 -1.11 17.27 9.93
N ASN A 170 -0.23 16.31 10.24
CA ASN A 170 -0.07 15.81 11.61
C ASN A 170 0.41 16.88 12.60
N LYS A 171 1.24 17.83 12.18
CA LYS A 171 1.68 18.95 13.03
C LYS A 171 0.51 19.89 13.34
N LEU A 172 -0.30 20.23 12.33
CA LEU A 172 -1.49 21.07 12.50
C LEU A 172 -2.48 20.43 13.49
N ILE A 173 -2.76 19.13 13.34
CA ILE A 173 -3.63 18.38 14.25
C ILE A 173 -3.08 18.42 15.68
N LYS A 174 -1.79 18.13 15.88
CA LYS A 174 -1.16 18.14 17.21
C LYS A 174 -1.19 19.51 17.89
N ARG A 175 -1.19 20.60 17.11
CA ARG A 175 -1.29 21.98 17.64
C ARG A 175 -2.72 22.46 17.82
N GLY A 176 -3.72 21.71 17.35
CA GLY A 176 -5.11 22.17 17.33
C GLY A 176 -5.39 23.30 16.34
N GLU A 177 -4.54 23.47 15.32
CA GLU A 177 -4.66 24.52 14.29
C GLU A 177 -5.71 24.14 13.24
N HIS A 178 -6.98 24.02 13.65
CA HIS A 178 -8.06 23.50 12.82
C HIS A 178 -8.38 24.35 11.59
N GLN A 179 -8.23 25.68 11.70
CA GLN A 179 -8.44 26.60 10.56
C GLN A 179 -7.38 26.37 9.47
N GLU A 180 -6.10 26.26 9.86
CA GLU A 180 -5.01 25.94 8.94
C GLU A 180 -5.14 24.53 8.35
N LEU A 181 -5.61 23.56 9.15
CA LEU A 181 -5.89 22.21 8.66
C LEU A 181 -6.96 22.23 7.56
N GLN A 182 -8.03 23.00 7.76
CA GLN A 182 -9.08 23.17 6.76
C GLN A 182 -8.56 23.89 5.51
N ALA A 183 -7.80 24.98 5.69
CA ALA A 183 -7.18 25.70 4.57
C ALA A 183 -6.21 24.80 3.76
N TYR A 184 -5.43 23.95 4.44
CA TYR A 184 -4.55 22.99 3.78
C TYR A 184 -5.32 21.92 3.01
N LYS A 185 -6.43 21.41 3.58
CA LYS A 185 -7.32 20.49 2.87
C LYS A 185 -7.92 21.14 1.62
N ASP A 186 -8.43 22.36 1.75
CA ASP A 186 -9.01 23.11 0.62
C ASP A 186 -7.96 23.36 -0.48
N HIS A 187 -6.72 23.71 -0.09
CA HIS A 187 -5.61 23.85 -1.01
C HIS A 187 -5.33 22.57 -1.82
N VAL A 188 -5.33 21.40 -1.17
CA VAL A 188 -5.13 20.11 -1.84
C VAL A 188 -6.30 19.78 -2.78
N ILE A 189 -7.54 20.05 -2.37
CA ILE A 189 -8.72 19.85 -3.22
C ILE A 189 -8.69 20.80 -4.42
N ASP A 190 -8.25 22.04 -4.26
CA ASP A 190 -8.12 23.01 -5.35
C ASP A 190 -7.10 22.56 -6.41
N GLN A 191 -6.02 21.88 -6.02
CA GLN A 191 -5.08 21.24 -6.96
C GLN A 191 -5.80 20.16 -7.77
N ALA A 192 -6.52 19.24 -7.09
CA ALA A 192 -7.27 18.17 -7.74
C ALA A 192 -8.32 18.72 -8.73
N LEU A 193 -9.08 19.74 -8.32
CA LEU A 193 -10.08 20.38 -9.17
C LEU A 193 -9.48 21.03 -10.41
N LYS A 194 -8.30 21.65 -10.32
CA LYS A 194 -7.60 22.22 -11.48
C LYS A 194 -7.20 21.12 -12.47
N ILE A 195 -6.66 20.00 -11.97
CA ILE A 195 -6.27 18.86 -12.79
C ILE A 195 -7.50 18.25 -13.48
N LEU A 196 -8.57 17.95 -12.73
CA LEU A 196 -9.80 17.36 -13.27
C LEU A 196 -10.51 18.25 -14.29
N ARG A 197 -10.39 19.58 -14.17
CA ARG A 197 -10.94 20.51 -15.17
C ARG A 197 -10.09 20.58 -16.44
N ALA A 198 -8.78 20.36 -16.34
CA ALA A 198 -7.85 20.44 -17.46
C ALA A 198 -7.77 19.13 -18.27
N HIS A 199 -8.14 18.00 -17.67
CA HIS A 199 -7.94 16.67 -18.23
C HIS A 199 -9.21 15.82 -18.11
N ASP A 200 -9.99 15.74 -19.18
CA ASP A 200 -11.22 14.92 -19.29
C ASP A 200 -10.94 13.43 -19.52
N SER A 201 -9.67 13.08 -19.77
CA SER A 201 -9.17 11.71 -19.89
C SER A 201 -9.09 10.96 -18.57
N ILE A 202 -9.13 11.68 -17.43
CA ILE A 202 -9.09 11.08 -16.09
C ILE A 202 -10.42 10.38 -15.81
N ARG A 203 -10.37 9.06 -15.61
CA ARG A 203 -11.54 8.23 -15.23
C ARG A 203 -11.39 7.57 -13.88
N CYS A 204 -10.18 7.50 -13.35
CA CYS A 204 -9.88 6.78 -12.12
C CYS A 204 -9.26 7.72 -11.08
N ILE A 205 -9.59 7.52 -9.80
CA ILE A 205 -9.02 8.31 -8.70
C ILE A 205 -8.54 7.39 -7.58
N PHE A 206 -7.29 7.56 -7.15
CA PHE A 206 -6.88 7.13 -5.82
C PHE A 206 -7.12 8.26 -4.82
N THR A 207 -7.71 7.97 -3.66
CA THR A 207 -7.94 8.97 -2.61
C THR A 207 -8.04 8.35 -1.20
N THR A 208 -8.24 9.19 -0.19
CA THR A 208 -8.54 8.78 1.19
C THR A 208 -9.94 9.28 1.59
N PRO A 209 -10.60 8.67 2.59
CA PRO A 209 -11.97 9.03 2.98
C PRO A 209 -12.24 10.53 3.12
N LYS A 210 -11.39 11.25 3.86
CA LYS A 210 -11.54 12.69 4.09
C LYS A 210 -11.36 13.55 2.84
N LEU A 211 -10.50 13.12 1.92
CA LEU A 211 -10.27 13.83 0.66
C LEU A 211 -11.37 13.50 -0.34
N LEU A 212 -11.90 12.27 -0.34
CA LEU A 212 -13.06 11.89 -1.15
C LEU A 212 -14.28 12.72 -0.77
N GLU A 213 -14.59 12.79 0.52
CA GLU A 213 -15.68 13.61 1.07
C GLU A 213 -15.54 15.07 0.64
N ALA A 214 -14.38 15.68 0.90
CA ALA A 214 -14.12 17.08 0.55
C ALA A 214 -14.16 17.36 -0.97
N LEU A 215 -13.78 16.38 -1.80
CA LEU A 215 -13.90 16.51 -3.25
C LEU A 215 -15.36 16.43 -3.70
N CYS A 216 -16.13 15.48 -3.16
CA CYS A 216 -17.55 15.29 -3.47
C CYS A 216 -18.44 16.46 -3.01
N GLU A 217 -18.02 17.22 -1.97
CA GLU A 217 -18.68 18.48 -1.59
C GLU A 217 -18.61 19.55 -2.70
N LYS A 218 -17.59 19.49 -3.58
CA LYS A 218 -17.36 20.49 -4.62
C LYS A 218 -17.89 20.06 -5.98
N ILE A 219 -17.82 18.76 -6.29
CA ILE A 219 -18.14 18.22 -7.61
C ILE A 219 -18.83 16.86 -7.51
N SER A 220 -19.62 16.53 -8.53
CA SER A 220 -20.12 15.17 -8.73
C SER A 220 -19.11 14.38 -9.57
N LEU A 221 -18.46 13.39 -8.96
CA LEU A 221 -17.45 12.56 -9.64
C LEU A 221 -17.99 11.87 -10.91
N PRO A 222 -19.21 11.28 -10.90
CA PRO A 222 -19.79 10.72 -12.13
C PRO A 222 -19.99 11.77 -13.25
N LYS A 223 -20.38 13.01 -12.91
CA LYS A 223 -20.51 14.09 -13.91
C LYS A 223 -19.18 14.55 -14.49
N TYR A 224 -18.09 14.38 -13.74
CA TYR A 224 -16.72 14.55 -14.22
C TYR A 224 -16.20 13.31 -14.96
N GLY A 225 -17.04 12.28 -15.14
CA GLY A 225 -16.69 11.09 -15.88
C GLY A 225 -15.78 10.12 -15.14
N ILE A 226 -15.69 10.24 -13.80
CA ILE A 226 -14.97 9.29 -12.95
C ILE A 226 -15.81 8.04 -12.77
N THR A 227 -15.21 6.89 -13.10
CA THR A 227 -15.84 5.56 -13.02
C THR A 227 -15.17 4.68 -11.97
N GLY A 228 -13.89 4.91 -11.66
CA GLY A 228 -13.08 4.08 -10.79
C GLY A 228 -12.58 4.84 -9.58
N ILE A 229 -12.86 4.35 -8.37
CA ILE A 229 -12.40 4.98 -7.12
C ILE A 229 -11.67 3.95 -6.29
N PHE A 230 -10.36 4.11 -6.19
CA PHE A 230 -9.52 3.41 -5.24
C PHE A 230 -9.37 4.28 -3.99
N CYS A 231 -10.26 4.09 -3.02
CA CYS A 231 -10.19 4.80 -1.75
C CYS A 231 -9.60 3.91 -0.65
N GLY A 232 -8.51 4.36 -0.03
CA GLY A 232 -7.77 3.60 0.98
C GLY A 232 -7.35 4.45 2.19
N GLY A 233 -7.03 3.79 3.30
CA GLY A 233 -6.65 4.43 4.55
C GLY A 233 -7.38 3.83 5.75
N THR A 234 -6.95 4.19 6.96
CA THR A 234 -7.46 3.61 8.21
C THR A 234 -8.90 4.01 8.53
N GLU A 235 -9.43 5.05 7.87
CA GLU A 235 -10.81 5.51 8.03
C GLU A 235 -11.78 4.86 7.04
N MET A 236 -11.31 3.99 6.14
CA MET A 236 -12.16 3.20 5.26
C MET A 236 -12.76 2.02 6.03
N ASN A 237 -13.76 2.31 6.87
CA ASN A 237 -14.52 1.31 7.62
C ASN A 237 -15.87 1.02 6.95
N ALA A 238 -16.61 0.02 7.44
CA ALA A 238 -17.89 -0.38 6.86
C ALA A 238 -18.92 0.77 6.81
N GLN A 239 -18.91 1.65 7.81
CA GLN A 239 -19.80 2.80 7.87
C GLN A 239 -19.45 3.85 6.80
N PHE A 240 -18.16 4.20 6.66
CA PHE A 240 -17.71 5.12 5.63
C PHE A 240 -17.94 4.54 4.23
N HIS A 241 -17.67 3.25 4.03
CA HIS A 241 -17.95 2.58 2.75
C HIS A 241 -19.43 2.70 2.37
N ARG A 242 -20.33 2.43 3.32
CA ARG A 242 -21.77 2.60 3.11
C ARG A 242 -22.13 4.06 2.76
N PHE A 243 -21.66 5.02 3.57
CA PHE A 243 -21.87 6.44 3.32
C PHE A 243 -21.34 6.88 1.95
N ALA A 244 -20.15 6.43 1.56
CA ALA A 244 -19.57 6.76 0.26
C ALA A 244 -20.45 6.24 -0.90
N ARG A 245 -20.96 5.01 -0.80
CA ARG A 245 -21.82 4.39 -1.82
C ARG A 245 -23.25 4.96 -1.85
N GLU A 246 -23.74 5.50 -0.74
CA GLU A 246 -25.11 6.05 -0.66
C GLU A 246 -25.15 7.55 -0.98
N GLU A 247 -24.15 8.31 -0.54
CA GLU A 247 -24.21 9.79 -0.51
C GLU A 247 -23.15 10.47 -1.38
N LEU A 248 -21.92 9.94 -1.43
CA LEU A 248 -20.81 10.61 -2.12
C LEU A 248 -20.73 10.22 -3.61
N VAL A 249 -20.87 8.92 -3.88
CA VAL A 249 -20.77 8.32 -5.21
C VAL A 249 -21.83 7.21 -5.36
N PRO A 250 -23.11 7.58 -5.53
CA PRO A 250 -24.19 6.62 -5.72
C PRO A 250 -24.04 5.83 -7.03
N GLY A 251 -24.19 4.51 -6.95
CA GLY A 251 -23.97 3.56 -8.05
C GLY A 251 -22.74 2.70 -7.83
#